data_AF-A0AAD8VP86-F1
#
_entry.id   AF-A0AAD8VP86-F1
#
_cell.length_a   1.000
_cell.length_b   1.000
_cell.length_c   1.000
_cell.angle_alpha   90.00
_cell.angle_beta   90.00
_cell.angle_gamma   90.00
#
_symmetry.space_group_name_H-M   'P 1'
#
loop_
_entity.id
_entity.type
_entity.pdbx_description
1 polymer ?
#
loop_
_entity_poly.entity_id
_entity_poly.type
_entity_poly.pdbx_seq_one_letter_code
_entity_poly.pdbx_strand_id
1 'polypeptide(L)'
;MSNFSASSGGAPSVLKSASSIVAHVAGSGSHVLRIDGYSNTKGLGNSKFIASEKFAAGGHRWCLLYYPDSTLLIDSDWISVHLNLAVTNVGQVEAKYTMSLLDQNGNPVPAYSHTRRHTFKAGDSNGAGLIKKADLEYSRRYLKDDAFSVRCDVTVFKKIHTKAVKVSEVRRGVIKQER
;
A
#
# COMPACT_ATOMS: atom_id res chain seq x y z
N MET A 1 -41.82 -60.06 -37.26
CA MET A 1 -41.89 -59.15 -36.09
C MET A 1 -40.78 -59.54 -35.13
N SER A 2 -39.76 -58.69 -34.99
CA SER A 2 -39.03 -58.48 -33.74
C SER A 2 -38.03 -57.34 -33.97
N ASN A 3 -38.38 -56.17 -33.43
CA ASN A 3 -37.53 -54.98 -33.41
C ASN A 3 -36.37 -55.20 -32.44
N PHE A 4 -35.14 -54.99 -32.89
CA PHE A 4 -34.03 -54.70 -31.99
C PHE A 4 -33.99 -53.20 -31.72
N SER A 5 -34.21 -52.86 -30.45
CA SER A 5 -34.20 -51.50 -29.92
C SER A 5 -32.78 -50.91 -30.02
N ALA A 6 -32.65 -49.76 -30.67
CA ALA A 6 -31.41 -49.00 -30.68
C ALA A 6 -31.23 -48.29 -29.33
N SER A 7 -30.21 -48.70 -28.58
CA SER A 7 -29.72 -48.00 -27.40
C SER A 7 -29.21 -46.60 -27.81
N SER A 8 -29.94 -45.56 -27.43
CA SER A 8 -29.46 -44.18 -27.54
C SER A 8 -28.31 -43.96 -26.54
N GLY A 9 -27.08 -44.06 -27.04
CA GLY A 9 -25.89 -43.61 -26.32
C GLY A 9 -25.98 -42.11 -26.08
N GLY A 10 -26.42 -41.71 -24.88
CA GLY A 10 -26.40 -40.32 -24.46
C GLY A 10 -24.97 -39.81 -24.49
N ALA A 11 -24.71 -38.77 -25.28
CA ALA A 11 -23.43 -38.10 -25.31
C ALA A 11 -23.03 -37.69 -23.88
N PRO A 12 -21.77 -37.86 -23.46
CA PRO A 12 -21.34 -37.49 -22.12
C PRO A 12 -21.65 -36.02 -21.87
N SER A 13 -22.57 -35.75 -20.93
CA SER A 13 -22.91 -34.39 -20.54
C SER A 13 -21.67 -33.75 -19.92
N VAL A 14 -21.11 -32.74 -20.59
CA VAL A 14 -19.96 -31.99 -20.07
C VAL A 14 -20.37 -31.31 -18.77
N LEU A 15 -19.87 -31.78 -17.63
CA LEU A 15 -20.07 -31.13 -16.34
C LEU A 15 -19.32 -29.80 -16.34
N LYS A 16 -20.07 -28.71 -16.23
CA LYS A 16 -19.52 -27.35 -16.16
C LYS A 16 -19.46 -26.91 -14.71
N SER A 17 -18.28 -26.50 -14.26
CA SER A 17 -18.08 -25.85 -12.96
C SER A 17 -17.64 -24.40 -13.15
N ALA A 18 -17.85 -23.57 -12.13
CA ALA A 18 -17.38 -22.19 -12.12
C ALA A 18 -16.92 -21.80 -10.72
N SER A 19 -15.93 -20.91 -10.65
CA SER A 19 -15.42 -20.33 -9.41
C SER A 19 -15.05 -18.86 -9.61
N SER A 20 -14.91 -18.12 -8.52
CA SER A 20 -14.45 -16.73 -8.51
C SER A 20 -13.28 -16.57 -7.55
N ILE A 21 -12.30 -15.78 -7.96
CA ILE A 21 -11.24 -15.25 -7.09
C ILE A 21 -11.74 -13.91 -6.55
N VAL A 22 -11.77 -13.77 -5.23
CA VAL A 22 -12.33 -12.62 -4.54
C VAL A 22 -11.22 -11.87 -3.80
N ALA A 23 -11.08 -10.59 -4.11
CA ALA A 23 -10.19 -9.66 -3.44
C ALA A 23 -11.00 -8.51 -2.83
N HIS A 24 -10.77 -8.20 -1.56
CA HIS A 24 -11.49 -7.15 -0.85
C HIS A 24 -10.53 -6.22 -0.12
N VAL A 25 -10.91 -4.94 -0.05
CA VAL A 25 -10.26 -3.95 0.80
C VAL A 25 -10.86 -4.05 2.20
N ALA A 26 -10.00 -4.10 3.22
CA ALA A 26 -10.40 -4.04 4.62
C ALA A 26 -10.72 -2.60 5.05
N GLY A 27 -9.94 -1.65 4.52
CA GLY A 27 -10.18 -0.22 4.67
C GLY A 27 -8.95 0.58 4.23
N SER A 28 -9.10 1.90 4.21
CA SER A 28 -8.04 2.83 3.85
C SER A 28 -7.92 3.94 4.90
N GLY A 29 -6.83 4.69 4.86
CA GLY A 29 -6.59 5.85 5.70
C GLY A 29 -5.50 6.75 5.13
N SER A 30 -5.41 7.97 5.63
CA SER A 30 -4.40 8.95 5.23
C SER A 30 -3.79 9.61 6.46
N HIS A 31 -2.49 9.88 6.43
CA HIS A 31 -1.78 10.56 7.50
C HIS A 31 -0.78 11.54 6.91
N VAL A 32 -0.72 12.75 7.47
CA VAL A 32 0.29 13.75 7.13
C VAL A 32 1.21 13.92 8.32
N LEU A 33 2.49 13.65 8.11
CA LEU A 33 3.56 13.96 9.04
C LEU A 33 4.18 15.28 8.62
N ARG A 34 4.13 16.28 9.52
CA ARG A 34 4.89 17.52 9.38
C ARG A 34 6.17 17.41 10.21
N ILE A 35 7.29 17.79 9.61
CA ILE A 35 8.58 17.90 10.26
C ILE A 35 8.81 19.39 10.48
N ASP A 36 8.74 19.81 11.73
CA ASP A 36 9.05 21.17 12.16
C ASP A 36 10.48 21.21 12.74
N GLY A 37 11.28 22.18 12.32
CA GLY A 37 12.66 22.29 12.77
C GLY A 37 13.61 21.31 12.07
N TYR A 38 13.43 21.08 10.76
CA TYR A 38 14.23 20.15 9.96
C TYR A 38 15.75 20.33 10.17
N SER A 39 16.22 21.56 10.29
CA SER A 39 17.63 21.84 10.57
C SER A 39 18.17 21.12 11.82
N ASN A 40 17.32 20.94 12.84
CA ASN A 40 17.64 20.29 14.11
C ASN A 40 17.37 18.77 14.12
N THR A 41 16.72 18.23 13.09
CA THR A 41 16.49 16.78 12.99
C THR A 41 17.63 16.05 12.29
N LYS A 42 18.50 16.79 11.57
CA LYS A 42 19.67 16.25 10.86
C LYS A 42 20.80 15.84 11.81
N GLY A 43 21.67 14.96 11.34
CA GLY A 43 22.84 14.52 12.11
C GLY A 43 22.49 13.56 13.24
N LEU A 44 21.32 12.92 13.15
CA LEU A 44 20.88 11.87 14.07
C LEU A 44 21.75 10.61 13.90
N GLY A 45 22.34 10.44 12.72
CA GLY A 45 23.22 9.33 12.36
C GLY A 45 22.52 8.31 11.47
N ASN A 46 23.31 7.58 10.68
CA ASN A 46 22.81 6.63 9.70
C ASN A 46 21.93 5.55 10.35
N SER A 47 20.84 5.20 9.67
CA SER A 47 19.83 4.23 10.10
C SER A 47 19.09 4.59 11.41
N LYS A 48 19.28 5.79 11.96
CA LYS A 48 18.48 6.31 13.08
C LYS A 48 17.22 6.99 12.55
N PHE A 49 16.13 6.87 13.31
CA PHE A 49 14.85 7.45 12.93
C PHE A 49 14.14 8.13 14.08
N ILE A 50 13.21 9.01 13.71
CA ILE A 50 12.21 9.62 14.58
C ILE A 50 10.86 9.07 14.14
N ALA A 51 10.09 8.52 15.08
CA ALA A 51 8.77 7.97 14.78
C ALA A 51 7.70 9.08 14.86
N SER A 52 6.75 9.05 13.92
CA SER A 52 5.53 9.85 14.03
C SER A 52 4.62 9.30 15.13
N GLU A 53 3.63 10.11 15.50
CA GLU A 53 2.45 9.61 16.20
C GLU A 53 1.75 8.51 15.41
N LYS A 54 1.08 7.62 16.14
CA LYS A 54 0.38 6.47 15.56
C LYS A 54 -0.97 6.88 14.96
N PHE A 55 -1.26 6.43 13.75
CA PHE A 55 -2.54 6.64 13.05
C PHE A 55 -3.24 5.32 12.73
N ALA A 56 -4.54 5.38 12.46
CA ALA A 56 -5.36 4.20 12.15
C ALA A 56 -5.64 4.12 10.64
N ALA A 57 -5.50 2.94 10.05
CA ALA A 57 -5.92 2.66 8.68
C ALA A 57 -6.25 1.18 8.52
N GLY A 58 -7.40 0.87 7.91
CA GLY A 58 -7.82 -0.50 7.61
C GLY A 58 -7.92 -1.43 8.83
N GLY A 59 -8.24 -0.89 10.00
CA GLY A 59 -8.32 -1.66 11.26
C GLY A 59 -6.99 -1.88 11.98
N HIS A 60 -5.89 -1.28 11.49
CA HIS A 60 -4.56 -1.42 12.09
C HIS A 60 -3.98 -0.06 12.50
N ARG A 61 -3.00 -0.10 13.42
CA ARG A 61 -2.25 1.07 13.89
C ARG A 61 -0.90 1.11 13.18
N TRP A 62 -0.59 2.26 12.60
CA TRP A 62 0.61 2.51 11.81
C TRP A 62 1.35 3.71 12.38
N CYS A 63 2.63 3.83 12.09
CA CYS A 63 3.38 5.07 12.25
C CYS A 63 4.36 5.22 11.09
N LEU A 64 4.82 6.44 10.86
CA LEU A 64 5.90 6.72 9.91
C LEU A 64 7.22 6.76 10.67
N LEU A 65 8.26 6.15 10.11
CA LEU A 65 9.63 6.25 10.59
C LEU A 65 10.36 7.20 9.66
N TYR A 66 10.69 8.39 10.16
CA TYR A 66 11.44 9.41 9.44
C TYR A 66 12.93 9.23 9.70
N TYR A 67 13.69 8.99 8.64
CA TYR A 67 15.14 8.88 8.65
C TYR A 67 15.70 10.18 8.04
N PRO A 68 16.14 11.15 8.88
CA PRO A 68 16.70 12.41 8.41
C PRO A 68 18.04 12.19 7.68
N ASP A 69 18.77 11.16 8.09
CA ASP A 69 19.99 10.67 7.48
C ASP A 69 19.73 9.33 6.79
N SER A 70 20.66 8.92 5.92
CA SER A 70 20.45 7.72 5.13
C SER A 70 20.28 6.46 5.96
N THR A 71 19.51 5.53 5.42
CA THR A 71 19.40 4.17 5.94
C THR A 71 20.61 3.31 5.59
N LEU A 72 21.48 3.77 4.68
CA LEU A 72 22.70 3.10 4.22
C LEU A 72 23.94 3.93 4.55
N LEU A 73 25.06 3.25 4.83
CA LEU A 73 26.33 3.91 5.16
C LEU A 73 26.98 4.68 3.99
N ILE A 74 26.56 4.38 2.75
CA ILE A 74 27.23 4.83 1.52
C ILE A 74 26.46 5.96 0.80
N ASP A 75 25.18 6.15 1.13
CA ASP A 75 24.27 7.08 0.45
C ASP A 75 23.67 8.08 1.45
N SER A 76 24.52 8.76 2.25
CA SER A 76 24.16 9.66 3.38
C SER A 76 23.18 10.80 3.07
N ASP A 77 22.84 10.99 1.80
CA ASP A 77 22.26 12.22 1.27
C ASP A 77 20.75 12.12 1.06
N TRP A 78 20.15 10.95 1.26
CA TRP A 78 18.71 10.76 1.14
C TRP A 78 17.99 10.90 2.47
N ILE A 79 16.88 11.62 2.45
CA ILE A 79 15.84 11.55 3.47
C ILE A 79 14.92 10.39 3.11
N SER A 80 14.68 9.48 4.06
CA SER A 80 13.81 8.32 3.85
C SER A 80 12.64 8.30 4.80
N VAL A 81 11.49 7.77 4.35
CA VAL A 81 10.31 7.59 5.20
C VAL A 81 9.76 6.19 5.00
N HIS A 82 9.61 5.46 6.10
CA HIS A 82 9.08 4.09 6.09
C HIS A 82 7.71 4.06 6.75
N LEU A 83 6.79 3.26 6.20
CA LEU A 83 5.57 2.88 6.89
C LEU A 83 5.90 1.72 7.82
N ASN A 84 5.51 1.82 9.09
CA ASN A 84 5.70 0.78 10.08
C ASN A 84 4.37 0.30 10.65
N LEU A 85 4.18 -1.01 10.71
CA LEU A 85 3.05 -1.60 11.42
C LEU A 85 3.38 -1.60 12.91
N ALA A 86 2.65 -0.80 13.70
CA ALA A 86 2.84 -0.77 15.14
C ALA A 86 2.63 -2.18 15.72
N VAL A 87 3.36 -2.51 16.80
CA VAL A 87 3.28 -3.82 17.44
C VAL A 87 1.82 -4.12 17.79
N THR A 88 1.33 -5.25 17.29
CA THR A 88 -0.02 -5.76 17.48
C THR A 88 0.03 -7.28 17.54
N ASN A 89 -1.00 -7.92 18.09
CA ASN A 89 -1.09 -9.38 18.17
C ASN A 89 -1.65 -10.01 16.88
N VAL A 90 -1.69 -9.26 15.77
CA VAL A 90 -2.18 -9.78 14.49
C VAL A 90 -1.07 -10.46 13.70
N GLY A 91 -1.46 -11.35 12.79
CA GLY A 91 -0.54 -11.99 11.86
C GLY A 91 0.01 -11.03 10.80
N GLN A 92 0.04 -11.49 9.55
CA GLN A 92 0.50 -10.66 8.43
C GLN A 92 -0.59 -9.72 7.92
N VAL A 93 -0.22 -8.49 7.59
CA VAL A 93 -1.11 -7.46 7.05
C VAL A 93 -0.60 -7.04 5.68
N GLU A 94 -1.37 -7.33 4.63
CA GLU A 94 -1.07 -6.84 3.29
C GLU A 94 -1.62 -5.43 3.10
N ALA A 95 -0.74 -4.48 2.76
CA ALA A 95 -1.13 -3.10 2.49
C ALA A 95 -0.46 -2.53 1.24
N LYS A 96 -1.20 -1.70 0.52
CA LYS A 96 -0.68 -0.80 -0.52
C LYS A 96 -0.64 0.59 0.10
N TYR A 97 0.48 1.28 -0.05
CA TYR A 97 0.62 2.63 0.45
C TYR A 97 1.35 3.53 -0.54
N THR A 98 1.02 4.82 -0.51
CA THR A 98 1.69 5.87 -1.27
C THR A 98 2.30 6.85 -0.29
N MET A 99 3.61 7.07 -0.38
CA MET A 99 4.29 8.17 0.29
C MET A 99 4.47 9.31 -0.69
N SER A 100 4.21 10.54 -0.24
CA SER A 100 4.33 11.75 -1.06
C SER A 100 4.90 12.90 -0.26
N LEU A 101 5.96 13.54 -0.77
CA LEU A 101 6.32 14.89 -0.33
C LEU A 101 5.19 15.85 -0.70
N LEU A 102 4.87 16.79 0.19
CA LEU A 102 3.89 17.83 -0.10
C LEU A 102 4.57 19.15 -0.46
N ASP A 103 3.98 19.90 -1.40
CA ASP A 103 4.33 21.31 -1.58
C ASP A 103 3.68 22.20 -0.52
N GLN A 104 4.01 23.49 -0.52
CA GLN A 104 3.48 24.45 0.47
C GLN A 104 1.95 24.60 0.45
N ASN A 105 1.28 24.16 -0.61
CA ASN A 105 -0.18 24.17 -0.70
C ASN A 105 -0.80 22.85 -0.20
N GLY A 106 0.02 21.92 0.31
CA GLY A 106 -0.41 20.61 0.78
C GLY A 106 -0.64 19.59 -0.34
N ASN A 107 -0.22 19.88 -1.57
CA ASN A 107 -0.43 18.96 -2.70
C ASN A 107 0.73 17.96 -2.82
N PRO A 108 0.45 16.67 -3.09
CA PRO A 108 1.47 15.69 -3.40
C PRO A 108 2.34 16.12 -4.59
N VAL A 109 3.66 16.01 -4.45
CA VAL A 109 4.61 16.25 -5.54
C VAL A 109 4.87 14.93 -6.26
N PRO A 110 4.43 14.75 -7.53
CA PRO A 110 4.52 13.46 -8.21
C PRO A 110 5.94 12.91 -8.33
N ALA A 111 6.94 13.77 -8.54
CA ALA A 111 8.35 13.39 -8.63
C ALA A 111 8.90 12.78 -7.33
N TYR A 112 8.31 13.15 -6.17
CA TYR A 112 8.68 12.66 -4.85
C TYR A 112 7.52 11.87 -4.22
N SER A 113 6.81 11.12 -5.06
CA SER A 113 5.73 10.24 -4.67
C SER A 113 6.00 8.82 -5.15
N HIS A 114 5.87 7.85 -4.25
CA HIS A 114 6.08 6.44 -4.59
C HIS A 114 5.01 5.56 -3.95
N THR A 115 4.53 4.59 -4.72
CA THR A 115 3.54 3.61 -4.28
C THR A 115 4.18 2.25 -4.14
N ARG A 116 3.92 1.57 -3.02
CA ARG A 116 4.41 0.22 -2.74
C ARG A 116 3.27 -0.67 -2.23
N ARG A 117 3.44 -1.97 -2.39
CA ARG A 117 2.59 -3.01 -1.81
C ARG A 117 3.48 -3.96 -1.02
N HIS A 118 3.12 -4.23 0.23
CA HIS A 118 3.95 -5.01 1.13
C HIS A 118 3.11 -5.77 2.14
N THR A 119 3.64 -6.91 2.58
CA THR A 119 3.03 -7.74 3.63
C THR A 119 3.82 -7.52 4.91
N PHE A 120 3.25 -6.75 5.82
CA PHE A 120 3.86 -6.37 7.09
C PHE A 120 3.63 -7.46 8.14
N LYS A 121 4.65 -7.67 8.98
CA LYS A 121 4.52 -8.33 10.28
C LYS A 121 4.51 -7.28 11.40
N ALA A 122 4.10 -7.65 12.60
CA ALA A 122 4.17 -6.74 13.75
C ALA A 122 5.61 -6.22 13.96
N GLY A 123 5.79 -4.89 13.99
CA GLY A 123 7.10 -4.25 14.10
C GLY A 123 7.91 -4.21 12.81
N ASP A 124 7.38 -4.71 11.69
CA ASP A 124 8.00 -4.60 10.37
C ASP A 124 7.75 -3.21 9.77
N SER A 125 8.72 -2.74 9.00
CA SER A 125 8.64 -1.47 8.28
C SER A 125 9.12 -1.60 6.84
N ASN A 126 8.52 -0.81 5.95
CA ASN A 126 8.92 -0.74 4.56
C ASN A 126 8.86 0.70 4.06
N GLY A 127 9.87 1.12 3.31
CA GLY A 127 9.95 2.46 2.75
C GLY A 127 11.06 2.62 1.75
N ALA A 128 11.34 3.87 1.42
CA ALA A 128 12.34 4.26 0.44
C ALA A 128 12.86 5.68 0.73
N GLY A 129 13.91 6.07 0.00
CA GLY A 129 14.30 7.45 -0.14
C GLY A 129 13.16 8.28 -0.74
N LEU A 130 12.81 9.36 -0.06
CA LEU A 130 11.78 10.31 -0.47
C LEU A 130 12.36 11.40 -1.39
N ILE A 131 13.44 12.03 -0.93
CA ILE A 131 14.09 13.17 -1.59
C ILE A 131 15.55 13.27 -1.11
N LYS A 132 16.45 13.75 -1.97
CA LYS A 132 17.81 14.10 -1.56
C LYS A 132 17.79 15.36 -0.70
N LYS A 133 18.64 15.42 0.32
CA LYS A 133 18.79 16.59 1.22
C LYS A 133 19.01 17.88 0.43
N ALA A 134 19.93 17.85 -0.54
CA ALA A 134 20.20 19.00 -1.40
C ALA A 134 18.93 19.47 -2.13
N ASP A 135 18.19 18.57 -2.76
CA ASP A 135 16.97 18.91 -3.51
C ASP A 135 15.89 19.52 -2.60
N LEU A 136 15.79 19.04 -1.34
CA LEU A 136 14.89 19.61 -0.34
C LEU A 136 15.37 21.01 0.09
N GLU A 137 16.64 21.16 0.43
CA GLU A 137 17.24 22.38 0.99
C GLU A 137 17.32 23.53 -0.01
N TYR A 138 17.55 23.25 -1.30
CA TYR A 138 17.54 24.26 -2.36
C TYR A 138 16.11 24.66 -2.79
N SER A 139 15.08 23.95 -2.34
CA SER A 139 13.70 24.16 -2.80
C SER A 139 12.83 24.87 -1.76
N ARG A 140 12.58 26.16 -1.98
CA ARG A 140 11.55 26.92 -1.24
C ARG A 140 10.12 26.42 -1.46
N ARG A 141 9.91 25.55 -2.44
CA ARG A 141 8.60 24.93 -2.71
C ARG A 141 8.27 23.83 -1.71
N TYR A 142 9.27 23.19 -1.11
CA TYR A 142 9.09 22.01 -0.25
C TYR A 142 9.49 22.29 1.19
N LEU A 143 10.60 23.03 1.39
CA LEU A 143 11.08 23.44 2.69
C LEU A 143 10.81 24.94 2.89
N LYS A 144 10.01 25.28 3.89
CA LYS A 144 9.70 26.67 4.27
C LYS A 144 9.64 26.78 5.78
N ASP A 145 10.19 27.86 6.32
CA ASP A 145 10.21 28.13 7.76
C ASP A 145 10.77 26.93 8.56
N ASP A 146 11.82 26.32 8.01
CA ASP A 146 12.48 25.11 8.51
C ASP A 146 11.55 23.89 8.67
N ALA A 147 10.52 23.80 7.83
CA ALA A 147 9.55 22.72 7.88
C ALA A 147 9.14 22.18 6.51
N PHE A 148 8.84 20.89 6.45
CA PHE A 148 8.28 20.20 5.30
C PHE A 148 7.30 19.11 5.74
N SER A 149 6.49 18.60 4.82
CA SER A 149 5.44 17.62 5.14
C SER A 149 5.46 16.43 4.18
N VAL A 150 5.11 15.27 4.73
CA VAL A 150 4.99 14.00 4.01
C VAL A 150 3.61 13.43 4.27
N ARG A 151 2.91 13.04 3.20
CA ARG A 151 1.64 12.33 3.26
C ARG A 151 1.85 10.84 3.00
N CYS A 152 1.15 10.01 3.77
CA CYS A 152 1.03 8.58 3.57
C CYS A 152 -0.43 8.21 3.39
N ASP A 153 -0.79 7.67 2.23
CA ASP A 153 -2.10 7.05 1.99
C ASP A 153 -1.96 5.53 2.06
N VAL A 154 -2.75 4.86 2.90
CA VAL A 154 -2.66 3.42 3.14
C VAL A 154 -3.98 2.75 2.78
N THR A 155 -3.93 1.60 2.11
CA THR A 155 -5.05 0.71 1.84
C THR A 155 -4.68 -0.71 2.25
N VAL A 156 -5.45 -1.28 3.16
CA VAL A 156 -5.24 -2.64 3.69
C VAL A 156 -6.17 -3.61 2.97
N PHE A 157 -5.66 -4.80 2.63
CA PHE A 157 -6.41 -5.84 1.94
C PHE A 157 -6.79 -6.97 2.87
N LYS A 158 -7.97 -7.55 2.62
CA LYS A 158 -8.33 -8.86 3.16
C LYS A 158 -7.63 -9.95 2.35
N LYS A 159 -7.41 -11.11 2.97
CA LYS A 159 -6.86 -12.28 2.30
C LYS A 159 -7.70 -12.63 1.06
N ILE A 160 -7.04 -12.78 -0.08
CA ILE A 160 -7.67 -13.27 -1.30
C ILE A 160 -8.17 -14.70 -1.06
N HIS A 161 -9.39 -14.99 -1.48
CA HIS A 161 -9.96 -16.33 -1.36
C HIS A 161 -10.74 -16.71 -2.63
N THR A 162 -10.94 -18.00 -2.83
CA THR A 162 -11.78 -18.54 -3.90
C THR A 162 -13.15 -18.90 -3.36
N LYS A 163 -14.17 -18.87 -4.22
CA LYS A 163 -15.49 -19.45 -3.94
C LYS A 163 -16.09 -20.06 -5.20
N ALA A 164 -16.83 -21.16 -5.05
CA ALA A 164 -17.64 -21.70 -6.13
C ALA A 164 -18.76 -20.71 -6.47
N VAL A 165 -19.10 -20.59 -7.75
CA VAL A 165 -20.23 -19.78 -8.23
C VAL A 165 -21.04 -20.55 -9.25
N LYS A 166 -22.28 -20.12 -9.50
CA LYS A 166 -23.11 -20.80 -10.51
C LYS A 166 -22.59 -20.44 -11.90
N VAL A 167 -22.52 -21.43 -12.81
CA VAL A 167 -22.10 -21.20 -14.21
C VAL A 167 -22.97 -20.14 -14.90
N SER A 168 -24.25 -20.02 -14.52
CA SER A 168 -25.17 -18.99 -15.01
C SER A 168 -24.87 -17.57 -14.53
N GLU A 169 -24.08 -17.40 -13.47
CA GLU A 169 -23.68 -16.09 -12.92
C GLU A 169 -22.46 -15.52 -13.66
N VAL A 170 -21.56 -16.39 -14.17
CA VAL A 170 -20.37 -15.97 -14.93
C VAL A 170 -20.74 -15.13 -16.16
N ARG A 171 -21.81 -15.50 -16.87
CA ARG A 171 -22.25 -14.81 -18.10
C ARG A 171 -22.84 -13.42 -17.85
N ARG A 172 -23.29 -13.12 -16.62
CA ARG A 172 -23.90 -11.83 -16.28
C ARG A 172 -22.88 -10.75 -15.90
N GLY A 173 -21.66 -11.13 -15.52
CA GLY A 173 -20.61 -10.19 -15.09
C GLY A 173 -19.88 -9.46 -16.22
N VAL A 174 -19.93 -9.98 -17.46
CA VAL A 174 -19.16 -9.43 -18.60
C VAL A 174 -19.85 -8.22 -19.25
N ILE A 175 -21.16 -8.02 -19.05
CA ILE A 175 -21.95 -7.02 -19.78
C ILE A 175 -22.12 -5.70 -18.99
N LYS A 176 -21.60 -5.59 -17.77
CA LYS A 176 -21.66 -4.33 -16.98
C LYS A 176 -20.33 -3.57 -17.01
N GLN A 177 -19.95 -3.08 -18.18
CA GLN A 177 -19.09 -1.91 -18.32
C GLN A 177 -19.57 -1.10 -19.52
N GLU A 178 -20.55 -0.23 -19.27
CA GLU A 178 -20.80 1.00 -20.05
C GLU A 178 -21.74 1.88 -19.21
N ARG A 179 -21.16 2.92 -18.62
CA ARG A 179 -21.70 4.28 -18.47
C ARG A 179 -20.66 5.17 -17.82
#